data_AF-A0A158K9Z4-F1
#
_entry.id   AF-A0A158K9Z4-F1
#
_cell.length_a   1.000
_cell.length_b   1.000
_cell.length_c   1.000
_cell.angle_alpha   90.00
_cell.angle_beta   90.00
_cell.angle_gamma   90.00
#
_symmetry.space_group_name_H-M   'P 1'
#
loop_
_entity.id
_entity.type
_entity.pdbx_description
1 polymer ?
#
loop_
_entity_poly.entity_id
_entity_poly.type
_entity_poly.pdbx_seq_one_letter_code
_entity_poly.pdbx_strand_id
1 'polypeptide(L)'
;MSAPRRSHRALIRAAGAVALLLVLAACGTWTAPPSVDDAPLRKRAVSATKQDVQVSAAVLSSADSQRMFGADINKNNMQPVWIEVQNRTLQPLWLLQSGTDPDYFSPLEVAWSMHTLLGFATNANIDNHFNKLGFKNPVAPGETRAGIVFTNPDRDPKLVNIDLFGSRTLVPFSLFVSVPDDTPDSRLALTLYQYPATEITDYHDLASLRAALERLPCCATDQHATTGADPLNVVVVGNLGDIGAALVRRSYRRNLRESDLDQWAFGRRPDVVLRRQAQTGTPATSIRAWLTPIRFNGEVVYVAQVGRPVGGRFARNGSTSDVLHGDVDEARNFIVQDMMYSGGLDKLGFVNGVGPAPQAHPRTTLNGALYHTDGLRAVMFFATRPLSFTNVDILDWVPYLDPRKSASRKETSDAGK
;
A
#
# COMPACT_ATOMS: atom_id res chain seq x y z
N MET A 1 58.95 5.54 55.40
CA MET A 1 58.69 6.01 54.02
C MET A 1 57.31 5.54 53.61
N SER A 2 56.31 6.42 53.60
CA SER A 2 54.92 6.06 53.26
C SER A 2 54.35 7.18 52.38
N ALA A 3 54.31 6.96 51.06
CA ALA A 3 53.82 7.91 50.06
C ALA A 3 52.27 8.01 50.07
N PRO A 4 51.68 9.14 49.65
CA PRO A 4 50.31 9.49 50.03
C PRO A 4 49.24 8.90 49.10
N ARG A 5 48.38 8.03 49.64
CA ARG A 5 47.17 7.47 48.96
C ARG A 5 46.06 8.50 48.64
N ARG A 6 46.23 9.79 48.97
CA ARG A 6 45.18 10.83 48.79
C ARG A 6 45.09 11.37 47.36
N SER A 7 46.17 11.44 46.59
CA SER A 7 46.12 12.03 45.24
C SER A 7 45.36 11.16 44.23
N HIS A 8 45.43 9.84 44.37
CA HIS A 8 44.81 8.89 43.44
C HIS A 8 43.27 8.95 43.45
N ARG A 9 42.64 9.16 44.61
CA ARG A 9 41.17 9.29 44.70
C ARG A 9 40.65 10.63 44.15
N ALA A 10 41.44 11.70 44.27
CA ALA A 10 41.11 13.00 43.70
C ALA A 10 41.22 12.98 42.17
N LEU A 11 42.27 12.34 41.63
CA LEU A 11 42.45 12.12 40.19
C LEU A 11 41.35 11.24 39.58
N ILE A 12 40.90 10.18 40.25
CA ILE A 12 39.79 9.33 39.77
C ILE A 12 38.45 10.09 39.77
N ARG A 13 38.17 10.91 40.79
CA ARG A 13 36.95 11.74 40.84
C ARG A 13 36.97 12.85 39.79
N ALA A 14 38.13 13.49 39.56
CA ALA A 14 38.30 14.49 38.52
C ALA A 14 38.17 13.86 37.12
N ALA A 15 38.79 12.70 36.88
CA ALA A 15 38.65 11.96 35.63
C ALA A 15 37.20 11.49 35.39
N GLY A 16 36.49 11.04 36.43
CA GLY A 16 35.07 10.69 36.36
C GLY A 16 34.18 11.91 36.06
N ALA A 17 34.47 13.07 36.66
CA ALA A 17 33.74 14.31 36.38
C ALA A 17 34.01 14.84 34.96
N VAL A 18 35.25 14.74 34.46
CA VAL A 18 35.62 15.12 33.08
C VAL A 18 35.01 14.15 32.08
N ALA A 19 34.98 12.85 32.35
CA ALA A 19 34.29 11.87 31.50
C ALA A 19 32.77 12.11 31.49
N LEU A 20 32.16 12.44 32.64
CA LEU A 20 30.74 12.80 32.71
C LEU A 20 30.46 14.10 31.95
N LEU A 21 31.32 15.12 32.05
CA LEU A 21 31.23 16.37 31.29
C LEU A 21 31.43 16.16 29.78
N LEU A 22 32.34 15.26 29.37
CA LEU A 22 32.54 14.90 27.96
C LEU A 22 31.36 14.09 27.41
N VAL A 23 30.74 13.22 28.21
CA VAL A 23 29.50 12.52 27.85
C VAL A 23 28.31 13.49 27.77
N LEU A 24 28.26 14.51 28.63
CA LEU A 24 27.25 15.59 28.57
C LEU A 24 27.51 16.57 27.40
N ALA A 25 28.76 16.75 26.98
CA ALA A 25 29.15 17.61 25.86
C ALA A 25 29.11 16.89 24.50
N ALA A 26 29.00 15.56 24.47
CA ALA A 26 28.85 14.76 23.25
C ALA A 26 27.40 14.69 22.72
N CYS A 27 26.46 15.43 23.33
CA CYS A 27 25.16 15.69 22.74
C CYS A 27 25.37 16.54 21.48
N GLY A 28 25.42 15.89 20.31
CA GLY A 28 25.36 16.58 19.03
C GLY A 28 24.12 17.48 19.03
N THR A 29 24.34 18.79 19.12
CA THR A 29 23.26 19.76 19.12
C THR A 29 22.69 19.78 17.71
N TRP A 30 21.52 19.16 17.54
CA TRP A 30 20.75 19.34 16.33
C TRP A 30 20.57 20.84 16.09
N THR A 31 20.85 21.28 14.87
CA THR A 31 20.64 22.66 14.44
C THR A 31 19.70 22.62 13.23
N ALA A 32 18.67 23.47 13.28
CA ALA A 32 17.74 23.59 12.17
C ALA A 32 18.52 24.03 10.92
N PRO A 33 18.33 23.36 9.77
CA PRO A 33 18.91 23.82 8.53
C PRO A 33 18.54 25.29 8.27
N PRO A 34 19.51 26.15 7.89
CA PRO A 34 19.31 27.60 7.81
C PRO A 34 18.32 28.01 6.70
N SER A 35 18.17 27.16 5.68
CA SER A 35 17.16 27.32 4.62
C SER A 35 16.69 25.97 4.13
N VAL A 36 15.40 25.87 3.86
CA VAL A 36 14.78 24.67 3.29
C VAL A 36 14.82 24.84 1.77
N ASP A 37 15.81 24.23 1.10
CA ASP A 37 15.91 24.25 -0.36
C ASP A 37 15.15 23.06 -0.98
N ASP A 38 14.00 23.36 -1.58
CA ASP A 38 13.15 22.41 -2.30
C ASP A 38 13.43 22.35 -3.82
N ALA A 39 14.38 23.15 -4.35
CA ALA A 39 14.68 23.18 -5.78
C ALA A 39 15.10 21.81 -6.36
N PRO A 40 15.90 20.98 -5.66
CA PRO A 40 16.20 19.62 -6.13
C PRO A 40 14.97 18.71 -6.21
N LEU A 41 13.99 18.90 -5.31
CA LEU A 41 12.73 18.15 -5.32
C LEU A 41 11.86 18.57 -6.50
N ARG A 42 11.71 19.88 -6.72
CA ARG A 42 10.98 20.44 -7.86
C ARG A 42 11.50 19.94 -9.21
N LYS A 43 12.82 19.87 -9.37
CA LYS A 43 13.47 19.41 -10.62
C LYS A 43 13.08 17.98 -11.02
N ARG A 44 12.78 17.11 -10.05
CA ARG A 44 12.43 15.70 -10.28
C ARG A 44 10.98 15.37 -9.92
N ALA A 45 10.17 16.39 -9.64
CA ALA A 45 8.78 16.19 -9.27
C ALA A 45 7.97 15.71 -10.48
N VAL A 46 7.03 14.82 -10.22
CA VAL A 46 6.00 14.44 -11.20
C VAL A 46 4.82 15.37 -11.00
N SER A 47 4.34 15.98 -12.09
CA SER A 47 3.23 16.93 -12.05
C SER A 47 2.04 16.44 -12.85
N ALA A 48 0.85 16.82 -12.41
CA ALA A 48 -0.40 16.62 -13.15
C ALA A 48 -1.30 17.85 -12.99
N THR A 49 -2.22 18.05 -13.93
CA THR A 49 -3.19 19.13 -13.90
C THR A 49 -4.59 18.61 -14.19
N LYS A 50 -5.57 19.01 -13.39
CA LYS A 50 -6.98 18.64 -13.54
C LYS A 50 -7.85 19.74 -12.92
N GLN A 51 -8.93 20.12 -13.61
CA GLN A 51 -9.96 21.04 -13.08
C GLN A 51 -9.35 22.32 -12.45
N ASP A 52 -8.46 23.00 -13.17
CA ASP A 52 -7.77 24.23 -12.73
C ASP A 52 -6.89 24.07 -11.48
N VAL A 53 -6.49 22.83 -11.18
CA VAL A 53 -5.55 22.52 -10.11
C VAL A 53 -4.35 21.81 -10.69
N GLN A 54 -3.16 22.29 -10.36
CA GLN A 54 -1.90 21.63 -10.68
C GLN A 54 -1.28 21.10 -9.39
N VAL A 55 -0.84 19.85 -9.41
CA VAL A 55 -0.14 19.22 -8.30
C VAL A 55 1.22 18.73 -8.76
N SER A 56 2.20 18.75 -7.86
CA SER A 56 3.53 18.21 -8.07
C SER A 56 3.94 17.41 -6.84
N ALA A 57 4.59 16.26 -7.03
CA ALA A 57 5.10 15.47 -5.91
C ALA A 57 6.47 14.86 -6.18
N ALA A 58 7.27 14.74 -5.12
CA ALA A 58 8.57 14.07 -5.12
C ALA A 58 8.83 13.39 -3.77
N VAL A 59 9.35 12.15 -3.80
CA VAL A 59 9.84 11.48 -2.59
C VAL A 59 11.19 12.09 -2.19
N LEU A 60 11.38 12.35 -0.90
CA LEU A 60 12.66 12.84 -0.36
C LEU A 60 13.69 11.70 -0.29
N SER A 61 14.88 11.95 -0.80
CA SER A 61 16.04 11.06 -0.58
C SER A 61 16.62 11.26 0.82
N SER A 62 17.50 10.38 1.26
CA SER A 62 18.31 10.54 2.48
C SER A 62 19.09 11.85 2.47
N ALA A 63 19.60 12.28 1.31
CA ALA A 63 20.29 13.56 1.16
C ALA A 63 19.34 14.76 1.32
N ASP A 64 18.10 14.64 0.83
CA ASP A 64 17.08 15.69 1.03
C ASP A 64 16.61 15.74 2.47
N SER A 65 16.43 14.58 3.12
CA SER A 65 16.10 14.50 4.54
C SER A 65 17.17 15.19 5.40
N GLN A 66 18.45 14.90 5.16
CA GLN A 66 19.55 15.61 5.83
C GLN A 66 19.51 17.12 5.57
N ARG A 67 19.33 17.54 4.31
CA ARG A 67 19.30 18.95 3.93
C ARG A 67 18.11 19.71 4.54
N MET A 68 16.93 19.11 4.57
CA MET A 68 15.69 19.77 4.97
C MET A 68 15.40 19.62 6.46
N PHE A 69 15.76 18.49 7.09
CA PHE A 69 15.46 18.20 8.49
C PHE A 69 16.68 18.26 9.40
N GLY A 70 17.90 18.27 8.87
CA GLY A 70 19.12 18.11 9.66
C GLY A 70 19.34 16.68 10.17
N ALA A 71 18.57 15.71 9.66
CA ALA A 71 18.71 14.29 9.95
C ALA A 71 18.13 13.44 8.83
N ASP A 72 18.70 12.24 8.65
CA ASP A 72 18.14 11.24 7.74
C ASP A 72 17.05 10.43 8.44
N ILE A 73 15.81 10.92 8.36
CA ILE A 73 14.64 10.23 8.92
C ILE A 73 14.23 9.01 8.10
N ASN A 74 14.75 8.82 6.88
CA ASN A 74 14.41 7.67 6.05
C ASN A 74 14.90 6.36 6.71
N LYS A 75 15.97 6.44 7.50
CA LYS A 75 16.51 5.33 8.31
C LYS A 75 15.55 4.82 9.38
N ASN A 76 14.57 5.62 9.78
CA ASN A 76 13.57 5.26 10.77
C ASN A 76 12.28 4.73 10.12
N ASN A 77 12.40 4.09 8.94
CA ASN A 77 11.28 3.52 8.19
C ASN A 77 10.18 4.54 7.87
N MET A 78 10.59 5.75 7.49
CA MET A 78 9.75 6.83 6.99
C MET A 78 10.14 7.17 5.55
N GLN A 79 9.19 7.64 4.75
CA GLN A 79 9.43 8.06 3.37
C GLN A 79 8.64 9.36 3.12
N PRO A 80 9.24 10.52 3.42
CA PRO A 80 8.57 11.80 3.28
C PRO A 80 8.31 12.11 1.79
N VAL A 81 7.15 12.71 1.52
CA VAL A 81 6.76 13.16 0.19
C VAL A 81 6.56 14.66 0.23
N TRP A 82 7.31 15.39 -0.59
CA TRP A 82 7.05 16.79 -0.87
C TRP A 82 5.89 16.89 -1.85
N ILE A 83 4.90 17.72 -1.52
CA ILE A 83 3.72 17.97 -2.33
C ILE A 83 3.58 19.48 -2.50
N GLU A 84 3.40 19.90 -3.74
CA GLU A 84 2.99 21.25 -4.09
C GLU A 84 1.63 21.23 -4.78
N VAL A 85 0.78 22.18 -4.41
CA VAL A 85 -0.55 22.39 -4.97
C VAL A 85 -0.66 23.83 -5.41
N GLN A 86 -0.92 24.03 -6.69
CA GLN A 86 -1.34 25.31 -7.25
C GLN A 86 -2.84 25.28 -7.49
N ASN A 87 -3.58 26.07 -6.71
CA ASN A 87 -5.03 26.16 -6.78
C ASN A 87 -5.43 27.37 -7.64
N ARG A 88 -5.87 27.14 -8.89
CA ARG A 88 -6.41 28.21 -9.76
C ARG A 88 -7.94 28.24 -9.75
N THR A 89 -8.58 27.50 -8.84
CA THR A 89 -10.04 27.52 -8.66
C THR A 89 -10.47 28.73 -7.82
N LEU A 90 -11.79 28.94 -7.74
CA LEU A 90 -12.39 30.03 -6.96
C LEU A 90 -12.66 29.67 -5.49
N GLN A 91 -12.30 28.47 -5.04
CA GLN A 91 -12.57 28.00 -3.67
C GLN A 91 -11.32 27.43 -2.99
N PRO A 92 -11.24 27.49 -1.65
CA PRO A 92 -10.15 26.86 -0.93
C PRO A 92 -10.21 25.34 -1.09
N LEU A 93 -9.03 24.72 -1.22
CA LEU A 93 -8.89 23.28 -1.32
C LEU A 93 -8.13 22.71 -0.12
N TRP A 94 -8.56 21.54 0.34
CA TRP A 94 -7.96 20.80 1.43
C TRP A 94 -7.33 19.52 0.88
N LEU A 95 -6.03 19.35 1.10
CA LEU A 95 -5.37 18.08 0.89
C LEU A 95 -5.78 17.08 1.97
N LEU A 96 -6.46 16.01 1.56
CA LEU A 96 -6.78 14.88 2.42
C LEU A 96 -5.55 13.98 2.56
N GLN A 97 -4.68 14.27 3.53
CA GLN A 97 -3.41 13.56 3.74
C GLN A 97 -3.60 12.05 3.97
N SER A 98 -4.70 11.64 4.61
CA SER A 98 -5.06 10.23 4.79
C SER A 98 -5.39 9.49 3.48
N GLY A 99 -5.68 10.22 2.39
CA GLY A 99 -5.79 9.66 1.05
C GLY A 99 -4.42 9.29 0.47
N THR A 100 -3.37 10.05 0.82
CA THR A 100 -1.97 9.80 0.45
C THR A 100 -1.42 8.59 1.17
N ASP A 101 -1.61 8.52 2.49
CA ASP A 101 -1.28 7.35 3.32
C ASP A 101 -2.23 7.34 4.53
N PRO A 102 -3.09 6.31 4.71
CA PRO A 102 -3.99 6.24 5.86
C PRO A 102 -3.27 6.21 7.21
N ASP A 103 -2.03 5.72 7.23
CA ASP A 103 -1.19 5.60 8.42
C ASP A 103 -0.02 6.62 8.36
N TYR A 104 -0.23 7.80 7.75
CA TYR A 104 0.76 8.88 7.71
C TYR A 104 1.19 9.34 9.11
N PHE A 105 2.43 9.82 9.22
CA PHE A 105 2.98 10.35 10.46
C PHE A 105 2.67 11.84 10.59
N SER A 106 2.28 12.27 11.79
CA SER A 106 2.17 13.72 12.04
C SER A 106 3.56 14.35 12.11
N PRO A 107 3.74 15.64 11.75
CA PRO A 107 5.05 16.28 11.84
C PRO A 107 5.69 16.20 13.24
N LEU A 108 4.86 16.27 14.30
CA LEU A 108 5.35 16.19 15.69
C LEU A 108 5.69 14.76 16.12
N GLU A 109 5.03 13.74 15.56
CA GLU A 109 5.41 12.33 15.76
C GLU A 109 6.77 12.05 15.13
N VAL A 110 7.03 12.58 13.93
CA VAL A 110 8.34 12.48 13.30
C VAL A 110 9.40 13.23 14.09
N ALA A 111 9.10 14.46 14.53
CA ALA A 111 9.98 15.26 15.37
C ALA A 111 10.37 14.53 16.66
N TRP A 112 9.42 13.84 17.29
CA TRP A 112 9.65 13.05 18.50
C TRP A 112 10.75 11.99 18.34
N SER A 113 10.88 11.39 17.15
CA SER A 113 11.95 10.43 16.87
C SER A 113 13.38 11.01 17.00
N MET A 114 13.48 12.34 17.05
CA MET A 114 14.73 13.09 17.20
C MET A 114 14.91 13.74 18.59
N HIS A 115 13.96 13.54 19.50
CA HIS A 115 14.02 14.13 20.84
C HIS A 115 15.11 13.49 21.69
N THR A 116 15.69 14.30 22.58
CA THR A 116 16.60 13.83 23.63
C THR A 116 16.00 14.09 25.01
N LEU A 117 16.26 13.20 25.98
CA LEU A 117 15.65 13.24 27.32
C LEU A 117 15.87 14.56 28.10
N LEU A 118 16.99 15.25 27.86
CA LEU A 118 17.36 16.50 28.55
C LEU A 118 17.41 17.72 27.60
N GLY A 119 16.91 17.57 26.38
CA GLY A 119 17.03 18.56 25.31
C GLY A 119 15.85 19.52 25.18
N PHE A 120 15.18 19.93 26.26
CA PHE A 120 13.92 20.69 26.23
C PHE A 120 13.83 21.77 25.14
N ALA A 121 14.74 22.74 25.13
CA ALA A 121 14.74 23.83 24.15
C ALA A 121 15.05 23.33 22.72
N THR A 122 15.94 22.36 22.59
CA THR A 122 16.28 21.72 21.30
C THR A 122 15.08 20.96 20.74
N ASN A 123 14.40 20.16 21.57
CA ASN A 123 13.20 19.40 21.20
C ASN A 123 12.08 20.35 20.72
N ALA A 124 11.86 21.47 21.42
CA ALA A 124 10.91 22.48 20.98
C ALA A 124 11.28 23.12 19.63
N ASN A 125 12.58 23.31 19.36
CA ASN A 125 13.04 23.78 18.05
C ASN A 125 12.84 22.73 16.95
N ILE A 126 13.07 21.44 17.25
CA ILE A 126 12.79 20.33 16.33
C ILE A 126 11.28 20.31 16.01
N ASP A 127 10.42 20.33 17.03
CA ASP A 127 8.96 20.34 16.86
C ASP A 127 8.50 21.49 15.98
N ASN A 128 8.99 22.71 16.25
CA ASN A 128 8.67 23.88 15.45
C ASN A 128 9.15 23.77 13.99
N HIS A 129 10.32 23.17 13.77
CA HIS A 129 10.88 23.00 12.43
C HIS A 129 10.06 22.01 11.59
N PHE A 130 9.79 20.82 12.13
CA PHE A 130 8.97 19.82 11.45
C PHE A 130 7.54 20.32 11.24
N ASN A 131 6.95 20.98 12.24
CA ASN A 131 5.62 21.56 12.10
C ASN A 131 5.56 22.62 10.99
N LYS A 132 6.61 23.44 10.79
CA LYS A 132 6.67 24.41 9.68
C LYS A 132 6.78 23.74 8.31
N LEU A 133 7.50 22.63 8.21
CA LEU A 133 7.71 21.90 6.97
C LEU A 133 6.51 21.06 6.52
N GLY A 134 5.70 20.60 7.48
CA GLY A 134 4.50 19.82 7.19
C GLY A 134 3.50 20.59 6.30
N PHE A 135 2.88 19.92 5.34
CA PHE A 135 1.89 20.52 4.45
C PHE A 135 0.72 21.14 5.24
N LYS A 136 0.34 22.38 4.93
CA LYS A 136 -0.69 23.14 5.65
C LYS A 136 -1.94 23.37 4.82
N ASN A 137 -3.07 22.87 5.29
CA ASN A 137 -4.38 23.23 4.75
C ASN A 137 -4.89 24.55 5.33
N PRO A 138 -5.84 25.22 4.65
CA PRO A 138 -6.21 25.01 3.24
C PRO A 138 -5.21 25.67 2.27
N VAL A 139 -5.32 25.35 0.99
CA VAL A 139 -4.70 26.10 -0.12
C VAL A 139 -5.75 27.09 -0.65
N ALA A 140 -5.53 28.39 -0.48
CA ALA A 140 -6.49 29.41 -0.86
C ALA A 140 -6.66 29.54 -2.39
N PRO A 141 -7.76 30.13 -2.89
CA PRO A 141 -7.92 30.46 -4.30
C PRO A 141 -6.75 31.30 -4.84
N GLY A 142 -6.17 30.90 -5.97
CA GLY A 142 -5.02 31.57 -6.60
C GLY A 142 -3.67 31.30 -5.91
N GLU A 143 -3.64 30.58 -4.78
CA GLU A 143 -2.42 30.30 -4.03
C GLU A 143 -1.66 29.09 -4.60
N THR A 144 -0.33 29.12 -4.47
CA THR A 144 0.50 27.93 -4.58
C THR A 144 1.09 27.61 -3.22
N ARG A 145 0.92 26.38 -2.76
CA ARG A 145 1.41 25.93 -1.46
C ARG A 145 2.15 24.62 -1.58
N ALA A 146 3.33 24.57 -0.96
CA ALA A 146 4.14 23.37 -0.87
C ALA A 146 4.38 22.97 0.58
N GLY A 147 4.61 21.69 0.81
CA GLY A 147 4.96 21.15 2.12
C GLY A 147 5.13 19.64 2.09
N ILE A 148 5.47 19.08 3.23
CA ILE A 148 5.83 17.66 3.35
C ILE A 148 4.68 16.89 4.00
N VAL A 149 4.36 15.73 3.41
CA VAL A 149 3.53 14.70 4.02
C VAL A 149 4.45 13.53 4.38
N PHE A 150 4.48 13.16 5.66
CA PHE A 150 5.35 12.09 6.14
C PHE A 150 4.64 10.75 5.98
N THR A 151 5.02 9.99 4.95
CA THR A 151 4.38 8.71 4.64
C THR A 151 5.25 7.54 5.06
N ASN A 152 4.67 6.35 5.05
CA ASN A 152 5.42 5.12 5.22
C ASN A 152 6.12 4.72 3.92
N PRO A 153 7.20 3.92 4.01
CA PRO A 153 7.92 3.42 2.85
C PRO A 153 7.06 2.55 1.93
N ASP A 154 7.29 2.72 0.63
CA ASP A 154 6.86 1.82 -0.43
C ASP A 154 8.01 1.70 -1.45
N ARG A 155 7.93 0.73 -2.35
CA ARG A 155 8.95 0.47 -3.38
C ARG A 155 8.97 1.54 -4.48
N ASP A 156 9.96 1.51 -5.35
CA ASP A 156 9.98 2.29 -6.58
C ASP A 156 9.11 1.66 -7.67
N PRO A 157 8.32 2.43 -8.45
CA PRO A 157 7.87 3.80 -8.17
C PRO A 157 6.77 3.80 -7.09
N LYS A 158 6.76 4.78 -6.20
CA LYS A 158 5.70 4.94 -5.19
C LYS A 158 4.47 5.56 -5.84
N LEU A 159 3.29 5.00 -5.57
CA LEU A 159 2.04 5.66 -5.92
C LEU A 159 1.63 6.66 -4.83
N VAL A 160 1.51 7.94 -5.20
CA VAL A 160 1.10 9.04 -4.33
C VAL A 160 -0.29 9.52 -4.76
N ASN A 161 -1.27 9.27 -3.90
CA ASN A 161 -2.61 9.83 -4.04
C ASN A 161 -2.64 11.25 -3.50
N ILE A 162 -3.14 12.19 -4.28
CA ILE A 162 -3.37 13.58 -3.85
C ILE A 162 -4.85 13.88 -4.06
N ASP A 163 -5.59 13.95 -2.96
CA ASP A 163 -7.03 14.18 -2.97
C ASP A 163 -7.32 15.58 -2.46
N LEU A 164 -7.74 16.48 -3.35
CA LEU A 164 -8.03 17.87 -3.03
C LEU A 164 -9.53 18.10 -2.92
N PHE A 165 -9.98 18.31 -1.69
CA PHE A 165 -11.38 18.47 -1.33
C PHE A 165 -11.76 19.95 -1.24
N GLY A 166 -12.86 20.33 -1.88
CA GLY A 166 -13.48 21.64 -1.78
C GLY A 166 -14.98 21.53 -1.53
N SER A 167 -15.71 22.64 -1.63
CA SER A 167 -17.17 22.59 -1.49
C SER A 167 -17.77 21.75 -2.62
N ARG A 168 -18.36 20.60 -2.26
CA ARG A 168 -19.01 19.65 -3.18
C ARG A 168 -18.12 19.17 -4.34
N THR A 169 -16.80 19.21 -4.18
CA THR A 169 -15.87 18.69 -5.20
C THR A 169 -14.73 17.91 -4.54
N LEU A 170 -14.25 16.91 -5.27
CA LEU A 170 -13.00 16.22 -4.99
C LEU A 170 -12.21 16.16 -6.30
N VAL A 171 -10.99 16.68 -6.29
CA VAL A 171 -10.05 16.60 -7.42
C VAL A 171 -8.97 15.57 -7.08
N PRO A 172 -9.12 14.31 -7.49
CA PRO A 172 -8.16 13.26 -7.20
C PRO A 172 -7.05 13.22 -8.25
N PHE A 173 -5.83 12.97 -7.78
CA PHE A 173 -4.66 12.67 -8.58
C PHE A 173 -3.99 11.40 -8.06
N SER A 174 -3.35 10.66 -8.96
CA SER A 174 -2.58 9.45 -8.65
C SER A 174 -1.29 9.53 -9.43
N LEU A 175 -0.19 9.86 -8.74
CA LEU A 175 1.12 10.08 -9.34
C LEU A 175 2.05 8.93 -9.00
N PHE A 176 2.69 8.35 -10.01
CA PHE A 176 3.81 7.43 -9.81
C PHE A 176 5.09 8.24 -9.71
N VAL A 177 5.68 8.29 -8.52
CA VAL A 177 6.89 9.07 -8.22
C VAL A 177 8.05 8.14 -7.94
N SER A 178 9.23 8.47 -8.47
CA SER A 178 10.43 7.68 -8.21
C SER A 178 10.88 7.78 -6.75
N VAL A 179 11.47 6.70 -6.22
CA VAL A 179 12.05 6.60 -4.88
C VAL A 179 13.58 6.57 -5.02
N PRO A 180 14.29 7.69 -4.82
CA PRO A 180 15.71 7.83 -5.19
C PRO A 180 16.68 6.85 -4.52
N ASP A 181 16.37 6.38 -3.31
CA ASP A 181 17.24 5.50 -2.52
C ASP A 181 16.67 4.08 -2.37
N ASP A 182 15.59 3.73 -3.09
CA ASP A 182 15.12 2.35 -3.09
C ASP A 182 16.16 1.51 -3.83
N THR A 183 16.81 0.62 -3.10
CA THR A 183 17.72 -0.35 -3.69
C THR A 183 16.89 -1.57 -4.07
N PRO A 184 16.77 -1.90 -5.37
CA PRO A 184 16.08 -3.11 -5.77
C PRO A 184 16.90 -4.30 -5.26
N ASP A 185 16.35 -5.09 -4.35
CA ASP A 185 16.87 -6.44 -4.18
C ASP A 185 16.45 -7.21 -5.44
N SER A 186 17.39 -7.38 -6.38
CA SER A 186 17.14 -8.10 -7.63
C SER A 186 16.52 -9.48 -7.44
N ARG A 187 16.72 -10.13 -6.28
CA ARG A 187 16.07 -11.42 -5.96
C ARG A 187 14.57 -11.27 -5.71
N LEU A 188 14.15 -10.11 -5.22
CA LEU A 188 12.80 -9.73 -4.82
C LEU A 188 12.24 -8.60 -5.72
N ALA A 189 12.83 -8.35 -6.88
CA ALA A 189 12.35 -7.33 -7.79
C ALA A 189 11.16 -7.90 -8.60
N LEU A 190 10.01 -7.25 -8.52
CA LEU A 190 8.88 -7.53 -9.39
C LEU A 190 8.98 -6.65 -10.63
N THR A 191 9.13 -7.27 -11.79
CA THR A 191 9.04 -6.58 -13.08
C THR A 191 7.62 -6.70 -13.60
N LEU A 192 6.99 -5.57 -13.93
CA LEU A 192 5.65 -5.60 -14.53
C LEU A 192 5.70 -6.34 -15.87
N TYR A 193 5.04 -7.48 -15.94
CA TYR A 193 4.97 -8.28 -17.16
C TYR A 193 4.18 -7.56 -18.25
N GLN A 194 4.61 -7.70 -19.50
CA GLN A 194 3.95 -7.15 -20.68
C GLN A 194 3.69 -8.26 -21.68
N TYR A 195 2.43 -8.43 -22.10
CA TYR A 195 2.07 -9.33 -23.18
C TYR A 195 2.32 -8.66 -24.55
N PRO A 196 2.74 -9.43 -25.56
CA PRO A 196 2.65 -8.99 -26.95
C PRO A 196 1.21 -8.64 -27.31
N ALA A 197 1.01 -7.58 -28.10
CA ALA A 197 -0.33 -7.15 -28.51
C ALA A 197 -1.15 -8.26 -29.22
N THR A 198 -0.46 -9.22 -29.86
CA THR A 198 -1.07 -10.37 -30.55
C THR A 198 -1.68 -11.41 -29.60
N GLU A 199 -1.27 -11.43 -28.33
CA GLU A 199 -1.83 -12.36 -27.33
C GLU A 199 -3.00 -11.74 -26.57
N ILE A 200 -3.18 -10.42 -26.67
CA ILE A 200 -4.18 -9.70 -25.90
C ILE A 200 -5.55 -9.82 -26.57
N THR A 201 -6.55 -10.25 -25.80
CA THR A 201 -7.95 -10.24 -26.21
C THR A 201 -8.72 -9.19 -25.42
N ASP A 202 -9.31 -8.21 -26.10
CA ASP A 202 -10.13 -7.17 -25.50
C ASP A 202 -11.63 -7.49 -25.64
N TYR A 203 -12.32 -7.52 -24.51
CA TYR A 203 -13.75 -7.78 -24.43
C TYR A 203 -14.51 -6.48 -24.21
N HIS A 204 -15.66 -6.35 -24.86
CA HIS A 204 -16.50 -5.14 -24.79
C HIS A 204 -17.87 -5.39 -24.17
N ASP A 205 -18.16 -6.62 -23.76
CA ASP A 205 -19.39 -7.00 -23.08
C ASP A 205 -19.11 -7.89 -21.86
N LEU A 206 -19.98 -7.78 -20.86
CA LEU A 206 -19.82 -8.46 -19.57
C LEU A 206 -19.99 -9.98 -19.68
N ALA A 207 -20.77 -10.48 -20.64
CA ALA A 207 -21.02 -11.92 -20.78
C ALA A 207 -19.78 -12.63 -21.35
N SER A 208 -19.17 -12.07 -22.39
CA SER A 208 -17.94 -12.59 -22.97
C SER A 208 -16.76 -12.47 -22.00
N LEU A 209 -16.65 -11.36 -21.27
CA LEU A 209 -15.65 -11.21 -20.22
C LEU A 209 -15.82 -12.30 -19.15
N ARG A 210 -17.03 -12.47 -18.62
CA ARG A 210 -17.32 -13.52 -17.62
C ARG A 210 -16.88 -14.90 -18.13
N ALA A 211 -17.25 -15.27 -19.36
CA ALA A 211 -16.88 -16.55 -19.94
C ALA A 211 -15.36 -16.73 -20.07
N ALA A 212 -14.62 -15.66 -20.34
CA ALA A 212 -13.16 -15.69 -20.36
C ALA A 212 -12.57 -15.87 -18.95
N LEU A 213 -13.11 -15.17 -17.95
CA LEU A 213 -12.67 -15.29 -16.56
C LEU A 213 -12.93 -16.68 -15.97
N GLU A 214 -14.04 -17.33 -16.33
CA GLU A 214 -14.36 -18.70 -15.91
C GLU A 214 -13.37 -19.75 -16.44
N ARG A 215 -12.65 -19.46 -17.55
CA ARG A 215 -11.63 -20.34 -18.14
C ARG A 215 -10.22 -20.16 -17.56
N LEU A 216 -10.00 -19.13 -16.74
CA LEU A 216 -8.72 -18.95 -16.07
C LEU A 216 -8.43 -20.13 -15.14
N PRO A 217 -7.14 -20.46 -14.87
CA PRO A 217 -6.80 -21.53 -13.94
C PRO A 217 -7.40 -21.27 -12.55
N CYS A 218 -7.80 -22.34 -11.85
CA CYS A 218 -8.41 -22.22 -10.52
C CYS A 218 -7.47 -21.60 -9.51
N CYS A 219 -6.18 -21.91 -9.66
CA CYS A 219 -5.21 -21.90 -8.60
C CYS A 219 -3.84 -21.65 -9.21
N ALA A 220 -2.93 -21.07 -8.43
CA ALA A 220 -1.53 -21.10 -8.80
C ALA A 220 -0.97 -22.53 -8.61
N THR A 221 0.27 -22.73 -9.02
CA THR A 221 1.01 -23.97 -8.88
C THR A 221 2.42 -23.72 -8.34
N ASP A 222 3.18 -24.79 -8.12
CA ASP A 222 4.64 -24.72 -8.10
C ASP A 222 5.21 -24.34 -9.50
N GLN A 223 6.54 -24.13 -9.56
CA GLN A 223 7.24 -23.78 -10.79
C GLN A 223 7.08 -24.82 -11.93
N HIS A 224 6.83 -26.08 -11.59
CA HIS A 224 6.72 -27.18 -12.54
C HIS A 224 5.27 -27.49 -12.94
N ALA A 225 4.30 -26.71 -12.43
CA ALA A 225 2.88 -26.94 -12.61
C ALA A 225 2.41 -28.34 -12.13
N THR A 226 3.13 -28.94 -11.18
CA THR A 226 2.85 -30.29 -10.68
C THR A 226 2.01 -30.30 -9.40
N THR A 227 2.17 -29.28 -8.55
CA THR A 227 1.48 -29.15 -7.27
C THR A 227 0.60 -27.93 -7.27
N GLY A 228 -0.66 -28.08 -6.86
CA GLY A 228 -1.58 -26.96 -6.67
C GLY A 228 -1.17 -26.09 -5.48
N ALA A 229 -1.32 -24.78 -5.64
CA ALA A 229 -1.02 -23.77 -4.63
C ALA A 229 -2.28 -23.00 -4.23
N ASP A 230 -2.15 -21.76 -3.75
CA ASP A 230 -3.29 -21.00 -3.22
C ASP A 230 -4.30 -20.67 -4.37
N PRO A 231 -5.60 -20.54 -4.07
CA PRO A 231 -6.62 -20.31 -5.09
C PRO A 231 -6.56 -18.90 -5.67
N LEU A 232 -6.83 -18.78 -6.98
CA LEU A 232 -6.97 -17.52 -7.70
C LEU A 232 -8.40 -16.99 -7.53
N ASN A 233 -8.70 -16.49 -6.33
CA ASN A 233 -10.03 -16.14 -5.84
C ASN A 233 -10.48 -14.69 -6.09
N VAL A 234 -9.65 -13.86 -6.74
CA VAL A 234 -9.99 -12.47 -7.09
C VAL A 234 -9.59 -12.12 -8.53
N VAL A 235 -10.40 -11.29 -9.19
CA VAL A 235 -10.10 -10.62 -10.45
C VAL A 235 -10.27 -9.12 -10.25
N VAL A 236 -9.32 -8.35 -10.79
CA VAL A 236 -9.31 -6.88 -10.72
C VAL A 236 -9.26 -6.34 -12.15
N VAL A 237 -10.18 -5.44 -12.47
CA VAL A 237 -10.30 -4.77 -13.77
C VAL A 237 -10.17 -3.27 -13.57
N GLY A 238 -9.32 -2.59 -14.33
CA GLY A 238 -9.16 -1.14 -14.24
C GLY A 238 -7.79 -0.69 -14.72
N ASN A 239 -7.53 0.61 -14.74
CA ASN A 239 -6.17 1.12 -14.92
C ASN A 239 -5.34 1.01 -13.62
N LEU A 240 -4.02 0.95 -13.74
CA LEU A 240 -3.11 0.76 -12.59
C LEU A 240 -3.22 1.89 -11.55
N GLY A 241 -3.50 3.12 -12.00
CA GLY A 241 -3.64 4.28 -11.13
C GLY A 241 -4.86 4.15 -10.21
N ASP A 242 -6.01 3.78 -10.76
CA ASP A 242 -7.26 3.65 -10.01
C ASP A 242 -7.26 2.41 -9.10
N ILE A 243 -6.75 1.28 -9.59
CA ILE A 243 -6.53 0.07 -8.79
C ILE A 243 -5.61 0.39 -7.61
N GLY A 244 -4.43 0.95 -7.90
CA GLY A 244 -3.44 1.28 -6.88
C GLY A 244 -3.94 2.31 -5.88
N ALA A 245 -4.68 3.32 -6.34
CA ALA A 245 -5.23 4.35 -5.47
C ALA A 245 -6.20 3.77 -4.44
N ALA A 246 -7.08 2.86 -4.88
CA ALA A 246 -8.02 2.17 -4.01
C ALA A 246 -7.31 1.32 -2.94
N LEU A 247 -6.25 0.61 -3.34
CA LEU A 247 -5.44 -0.21 -2.45
C LEU A 247 -4.66 0.61 -1.41
N VAL A 248 -4.00 1.70 -1.83
CA VAL A 248 -3.26 2.61 -0.94
C VAL A 248 -4.18 3.21 0.13
N ARG A 249 -5.40 3.63 -0.25
CA ARG A 249 -6.41 4.17 0.69
C ARG A 249 -6.87 3.16 1.76
N ARG A 250 -6.52 1.88 1.60
CA ARG A 250 -6.81 0.79 2.55
C ARG A 250 -5.54 0.17 3.15
N SER A 251 -4.43 0.90 3.11
CA SER A 251 -3.12 0.52 3.69
C SER A 251 -2.48 -0.72 3.06
N TYR A 252 -2.82 -1.05 1.80
CA TYR A 252 -2.09 -2.07 1.04
C TYR A 252 -0.82 -1.44 0.46
N ARG A 253 0.33 -2.06 0.72
CA ARG A 253 1.65 -1.60 0.26
C ARG A 253 2.42 -2.74 -0.38
N ARG A 254 3.38 -2.44 -1.27
CA ARG A 254 4.23 -3.48 -1.83
C ARG A 254 5.14 -4.01 -0.75
N ASN A 255 4.99 -5.31 -0.52
CA ASN A 255 5.76 -6.02 0.50
C ASN A 255 5.87 -7.45 -0.01
N LEU A 256 6.84 -7.68 -0.90
CA LEU A 256 7.17 -9.01 -1.38
C LEU A 256 8.02 -9.75 -0.35
N ARG A 257 7.75 -11.04 -0.17
CA ARG A 257 8.51 -11.98 0.65
C ARG A 257 8.95 -13.16 -0.20
N GLU A 258 9.96 -13.89 0.28
CA GLU A 258 10.46 -15.09 -0.41
C GLU A 258 9.37 -16.14 -0.65
N SER A 259 8.48 -16.36 0.33
CA SER A 259 7.35 -17.30 0.24
C SER A 259 6.35 -17.00 -0.88
N ASP A 260 6.32 -15.75 -1.38
CA ASP A 260 5.45 -15.38 -2.49
C ASP A 260 6.02 -15.84 -3.84
N LEU A 261 7.33 -16.11 -3.90
CA LEU A 261 8.04 -16.52 -5.11
C LEU A 261 7.80 -18.00 -5.47
N ASP A 262 7.23 -18.75 -4.55
CA ASP A 262 6.85 -20.16 -4.74
C ASP A 262 5.50 -20.30 -5.46
N GLN A 263 4.77 -19.20 -5.65
CA GLN A 263 3.49 -19.19 -6.36
C GLN A 263 3.70 -18.92 -7.84
N TRP A 264 3.19 -19.81 -8.70
CA TRP A 264 3.31 -19.67 -10.14
C TRP A 264 1.95 -19.70 -10.83
N ALA A 265 1.73 -18.77 -11.75
CA ALA A 265 0.61 -18.81 -12.69
C ALA A 265 1.10 -18.29 -14.03
N PHE A 266 0.56 -18.83 -15.12
CA PHE A 266 0.99 -18.49 -16.49
C PHE A 266 2.50 -18.68 -16.72
N GLY A 267 3.11 -19.67 -16.05
CA GLY A 267 4.55 -19.97 -16.18
C GLY A 267 5.48 -18.94 -15.52
N ARG A 268 4.98 -18.13 -14.58
CA ARG A 268 5.75 -17.06 -13.93
C ARG A 268 5.28 -16.76 -12.51
N ARG A 269 6.15 -16.10 -11.76
CA ARG A 269 5.90 -15.54 -10.41
C ARG A 269 4.88 -14.39 -10.45
N PRO A 270 4.32 -13.96 -9.30
CA PRO A 270 3.38 -12.84 -9.27
C PRO A 270 4.01 -11.57 -9.83
N ASP A 271 3.25 -10.74 -10.54
CA ASP A 271 3.71 -9.43 -11.05
C ASP A 271 3.70 -8.36 -9.96
N VAL A 272 2.78 -8.49 -9.01
CA VAL A 272 2.61 -7.55 -7.91
C VAL A 272 2.26 -8.31 -6.66
N VAL A 273 2.93 -7.97 -5.55
CA VAL A 273 2.60 -8.48 -4.22
C VAL A 273 2.36 -7.33 -3.27
N LEU A 274 1.16 -7.32 -2.68
CA LEU A 274 0.72 -6.30 -1.74
C LEU A 274 0.35 -6.94 -0.42
N ARG A 275 0.62 -6.25 0.67
CA ARG A 275 0.13 -6.63 1.99
C ARG A 275 -0.52 -5.45 2.66
N ARG A 276 -1.66 -5.68 3.29
CA ARG A 276 -2.26 -4.71 4.20
C ARG A 276 -1.39 -4.61 5.45
N GLN A 277 -0.87 -3.42 5.69
CA GLN A 277 -0.22 -3.08 6.95
C GLN A 277 -1.31 -2.77 7.97
N ALA A 278 -1.32 -3.47 9.11
CA ALA A 278 -2.18 -3.12 10.23
C ALA A 278 -1.41 -2.24 11.22
N GLN A 279 -2.14 -1.53 12.08
CA GLN A 279 -1.57 -0.96 13.31
C GLN A 279 -0.84 -2.08 14.08
N THR A 280 0.37 -1.77 14.59
CA THR A 280 1.37 -2.68 15.18
C THR A 280 2.20 -3.55 14.22
N GLY A 281 2.09 -3.33 12.90
CA GLY A 281 2.99 -3.98 11.93
C GLY A 281 2.66 -5.44 11.61
N THR A 282 1.50 -5.95 12.06
CA THR A 282 1.09 -7.32 11.75
C THR A 282 0.42 -7.37 10.37
N PRO A 283 0.97 -8.12 9.40
CA PRO A 283 0.32 -8.31 8.10
C PRO A 283 -0.99 -9.05 8.29
N ALA A 284 -2.09 -8.47 7.80
CA ALA A 284 -3.42 -9.04 7.99
C ALA A 284 -3.93 -9.79 6.76
N THR A 285 -3.59 -9.29 5.57
CA THR A 285 -4.09 -9.78 4.27
C THR A 285 -3.03 -9.55 3.20
N SER A 286 -2.76 -10.56 2.38
CA SER A 286 -1.83 -10.51 1.25
C SER A 286 -2.56 -10.69 -0.08
N ILE A 287 -2.10 -9.97 -1.09
CA ILE A 287 -2.54 -10.08 -2.48
C ILE A 287 -1.32 -10.43 -3.32
N ARG A 288 -1.42 -11.49 -4.12
CA ARG A 288 -0.45 -11.83 -5.18
C ARG A 288 -1.21 -11.78 -6.49
N ALA A 289 -0.77 -10.96 -7.44
CA ALA A 289 -1.52 -10.69 -8.66
C ALA A 289 -0.68 -10.98 -9.91
N TRP A 290 -1.35 -11.52 -10.93
CA TRP A 290 -0.83 -11.81 -12.25
C TRP A 290 -1.66 -11.07 -13.30
N LEU A 291 -1.01 -10.28 -14.14
CA LEU A 291 -1.60 -9.72 -15.33
C LEU A 291 -2.00 -10.84 -16.30
N THR A 292 -3.22 -10.77 -16.78
CA THR A 292 -3.75 -11.71 -17.78
C THR A 292 -3.63 -11.11 -19.18
N PRO A 293 -3.69 -11.93 -20.26
CA PRO A 293 -3.84 -11.43 -21.63
C PRO A 293 -5.25 -10.88 -21.91
N ILE A 294 -6.11 -10.76 -20.90
CA ILE A 294 -7.47 -10.25 -21.04
C ILE A 294 -7.47 -8.73 -20.84
N ARG A 295 -8.24 -8.04 -21.68
CA ARG A 295 -8.63 -6.64 -21.49
C ARG A 295 -10.16 -6.52 -21.43
N PHE A 296 -10.63 -5.46 -20.78
CA PHE A 296 -12.03 -5.08 -20.85
C PHE A 296 -12.13 -3.60 -21.18
N ASN A 297 -12.62 -3.26 -22.37
CA ASN A 297 -12.63 -1.89 -22.89
C ASN A 297 -11.25 -1.21 -22.79
N GLY A 298 -10.20 -1.96 -23.12
CA GLY A 298 -8.81 -1.51 -23.04
C GLY A 298 -8.21 -1.51 -21.63
N GLU A 299 -9.00 -1.70 -20.57
CA GLU A 299 -8.50 -1.77 -19.20
C GLU A 299 -7.82 -3.10 -18.89
N VAL A 300 -6.85 -3.06 -17.98
CA VAL A 300 -6.06 -4.25 -17.65
C VAL A 300 -6.81 -5.16 -16.69
N VAL A 301 -6.66 -6.48 -16.89
CA VAL A 301 -7.27 -7.50 -16.03
C VAL A 301 -6.18 -8.27 -15.31
N TYR A 302 -6.18 -8.20 -13.97
CA TYR A 302 -5.37 -9.04 -13.10
C TYR A 302 -6.22 -10.16 -12.52
N VAL A 303 -5.62 -11.34 -12.40
CA VAL A 303 -6.13 -12.41 -11.53
C VAL A 303 -5.22 -12.51 -10.31
N ALA A 304 -5.78 -12.74 -9.13
CA ALA A 304 -5.05 -12.67 -7.88
C ALA A 304 -5.43 -13.77 -6.90
N GLN A 305 -4.45 -14.12 -6.07
CA GLN A 305 -4.65 -14.83 -4.81
C GLN A 305 -4.79 -13.80 -3.70
N VAL A 306 -5.87 -13.89 -2.94
CA VAL A 306 -6.06 -13.13 -1.71
C VAL A 306 -6.19 -14.09 -0.55
N GLY A 307 -5.33 -13.89 0.45
CA GLY A 307 -5.21 -14.78 1.60
C GLY A 307 -4.80 -14.03 2.86
N ARG A 308 -4.88 -14.73 3.98
CA ARG A 308 -4.49 -14.23 5.30
C ARG A 308 -3.64 -15.27 6.01
N PRO A 309 -2.67 -14.89 6.85
CA PRO A 309 -1.91 -15.85 7.62
C PRO A 309 -2.74 -16.37 8.81
N VAL A 310 -2.54 -17.63 9.18
CA VAL A 310 -3.09 -18.19 10.44
C VAL A 310 -2.60 -17.37 11.64
N GLY A 311 -3.49 -17.13 12.60
CA GLY A 311 -3.21 -16.37 13.82
C GLY A 311 -3.31 -14.85 13.65
N GLY A 312 -3.13 -14.31 12.44
CA GLY A 312 -3.30 -12.88 12.14
C GLY A 312 -2.59 -11.98 13.16
N ARG A 313 -3.35 -11.09 13.82
CA ARG A 313 -2.85 -10.17 14.86
C ARG A 313 -2.31 -10.83 16.12
N PHE A 314 -2.66 -12.10 16.35
CA PHE A 314 -2.23 -12.88 17.51
C PHE A 314 -1.06 -13.82 17.17
N ALA A 315 -0.58 -13.82 15.92
CA ALA A 315 0.62 -14.55 15.55
C ALA A 315 1.82 -14.02 16.38
N ARG A 316 2.69 -14.92 16.84
CA ARG A 316 3.87 -14.53 17.63
C ARG A 316 4.76 -13.62 16.79
N ASN A 317 5.24 -12.52 17.39
CA ASN A 317 6.22 -11.64 16.74
C ASN A 317 7.40 -12.46 16.21
N GLY A 318 7.70 -12.33 14.92
CA GLY A 318 8.76 -13.09 14.24
C GLY A 318 8.35 -14.46 13.70
N SER A 319 7.10 -14.93 13.91
CA SER A 319 6.62 -16.11 13.19
C SER A 319 6.37 -15.75 11.73
N THR A 320 7.26 -16.18 10.85
CA THR A 320 7.16 -16.08 9.39
C THR A 320 6.17 -17.08 8.79
N SER A 321 5.28 -17.66 9.60
CA SER A 321 4.31 -18.64 9.14
C SER A 321 3.27 -17.95 8.25
N ASP A 322 3.62 -17.77 6.97
CA ASP A 322 2.74 -17.38 5.86
C ASP A 322 1.78 -18.55 5.49
N VAL A 323 1.49 -19.42 6.45
CA VAL A 323 0.51 -20.50 6.31
C VAL A 323 -0.85 -19.87 6.09
N LEU A 324 -1.46 -20.24 4.96
CA LEU A 324 -2.75 -19.73 4.53
C LEU A 324 -3.85 -20.11 5.54
N HIS A 325 -4.65 -19.11 5.93
CA HIS A 325 -5.88 -19.31 6.68
C HIS A 325 -6.88 -20.12 5.85
N GLY A 326 -7.46 -21.16 6.44
CA GLY A 326 -8.25 -22.15 5.70
C GLY A 326 -9.55 -21.61 5.09
N ASP A 327 -10.13 -20.55 5.64
CA ASP A 327 -11.25 -19.84 5.01
C ASP A 327 -10.70 -18.76 4.08
N VAL A 328 -10.58 -19.09 2.79
CA VAL A 328 -10.09 -18.17 1.76
C VAL A 328 -11.19 -17.24 1.24
N ASP A 329 -12.46 -17.57 1.47
CA ASP A 329 -13.59 -16.74 1.08
C ASP A 329 -13.76 -15.57 2.03
N GLU A 330 -13.43 -15.74 3.33
CA GLU A 330 -13.31 -14.62 4.27
C GLU A 330 -12.29 -13.60 3.79
N ALA A 331 -11.10 -14.05 3.35
CA ALA A 331 -10.06 -13.17 2.84
C ALA A 331 -10.51 -12.42 1.57
N ARG A 332 -11.15 -13.14 0.63
CA ARG A 332 -11.77 -12.57 -0.58
C ARG A 332 -12.84 -11.53 -0.23
N ASN A 333 -13.74 -11.85 0.69
CA ASN A 333 -14.84 -10.96 1.07
C ASN A 333 -14.33 -9.75 1.88
N PHE A 334 -13.22 -9.91 2.60
CA PHE A 334 -12.56 -8.81 3.30
C PHE A 334 -11.94 -7.80 2.35
N ILE A 335 -11.26 -8.25 1.27
CA ILE A 335 -10.75 -7.32 0.26
C ILE A 335 -11.89 -6.60 -0.47
N VAL A 336 -13.01 -7.30 -0.76
CA VAL A 336 -14.20 -6.65 -1.34
C VAL A 336 -14.68 -5.51 -0.45
N GLN A 337 -14.81 -5.72 0.86
CA GLN A 337 -15.18 -4.67 1.80
C GLN A 337 -14.18 -3.51 1.78
N ASP A 338 -12.88 -3.79 1.84
CA ASP A 338 -11.85 -2.75 1.75
C ASP A 338 -12.00 -1.93 0.46
N MET A 339 -12.22 -2.58 -0.69
CA MET A 339 -12.38 -1.90 -1.97
C MET A 339 -13.68 -1.09 -2.05
N MET A 340 -14.77 -1.54 -1.44
CA MET A 340 -15.97 -0.71 -1.27
C MET A 340 -15.65 0.56 -0.46
N TYR A 341 -14.97 0.43 0.70
CA TYR A 341 -14.58 1.58 1.54
C TYR A 341 -13.52 2.49 0.91
N SER A 342 -12.83 2.04 -0.14
CA SER A 342 -11.82 2.83 -0.83
C SER A 342 -12.43 4.00 -1.63
N GLY A 343 -13.69 3.85 -2.07
CA GLY A 343 -14.35 4.78 -2.99
C GLY A 343 -13.86 4.68 -4.45
N GLY A 344 -13.16 3.60 -4.82
CA GLY A 344 -12.70 3.36 -6.19
C GLY A 344 -13.41 2.20 -6.92
N LEU A 345 -14.30 1.46 -6.24
CA LEU A 345 -15.01 0.32 -6.81
C LEU A 345 -16.26 0.77 -7.59
N ASP A 346 -16.33 0.44 -8.87
CA ASP A 346 -17.46 0.73 -9.77
C ASP A 346 -18.43 -0.44 -9.87
N LYS A 347 -17.91 -1.66 -10.10
CA LYS A 347 -18.75 -2.88 -10.19
C LYS A 347 -18.17 -4.02 -9.38
N LEU A 348 -19.06 -4.85 -8.87
CA LEU A 348 -18.74 -6.09 -8.16
C LEU A 348 -19.55 -7.24 -8.74
N GLY A 349 -18.87 -8.30 -9.17
CA GLY A 349 -19.49 -9.55 -9.59
C GLY A 349 -18.82 -10.76 -8.97
N PHE A 350 -19.44 -11.92 -9.11
CA PHE A 350 -18.83 -13.20 -8.76
C PHE A 350 -18.91 -14.16 -9.94
N VAL A 351 -17.85 -14.92 -10.18
CA VAL A 351 -17.74 -15.88 -11.29
C VAL A 351 -17.17 -17.19 -10.78
N ASN A 352 -17.54 -18.30 -11.43
CA ASN A 352 -16.94 -19.60 -11.10
C ASN A 352 -15.45 -19.65 -11.49
N GLY A 353 -14.69 -20.55 -10.90
CA GLY A 353 -13.40 -20.92 -11.47
C GLY A 353 -12.41 -21.54 -10.50
N VAL A 354 -12.57 -21.30 -9.19
CA VAL A 354 -11.78 -22.01 -8.18
C VAL A 354 -12.32 -23.45 -8.00
N GLY A 355 -13.64 -23.59 -8.14
CA GLY A 355 -14.38 -24.82 -7.89
C GLY A 355 -14.57 -25.07 -6.39
N PRO A 356 -15.75 -25.54 -5.95
CA PRO A 356 -16.06 -25.64 -4.53
C PRO A 356 -15.17 -26.67 -3.83
N ALA A 357 -14.84 -26.40 -2.57
CA ALA A 357 -14.14 -27.29 -1.66
C ALA A 357 -14.75 -27.09 -0.25
N PRO A 358 -15.67 -27.96 0.20
CA PRO A 358 -16.32 -27.80 1.50
C PRO A 358 -15.34 -28.06 2.64
N GLN A 359 -15.61 -27.52 3.82
CA GLN A 359 -14.75 -27.71 5.00
C GLN A 359 -14.55 -29.19 5.38
N ALA A 360 -15.51 -30.06 5.07
CA ALA A 360 -15.40 -31.51 5.27
C ALA A 360 -14.39 -32.19 4.32
N HIS A 361 -14.12 -31.58 3.16
CA HIS A 361 -13.18 -32.07 2.15
C HIS A 361 -12.33 -30.90 1.62
N PRO A 362 -11.44 -30.35 2.46
CA PRO A 362 -10.62 -29.20 2.08
C PRO A 362 -9.57 -29.61 1.03
N ARG A 363 -9.07 -28.62 0.30
CA ARG A 363 -7.91 -28.80 -0.58
C ARG A 363 -6.63 -28.40 0.14
N THR A 364 -5.51 -28.91 -0.35
CA THR A 364 -4.18 -28.68 0.22
C THR A 364 -3.37 -27.76 -0.69
N THR A 365 -2.69 -26.77 -0.11
CA THR A 365 -1.75 -25.90 -0.83
C THR A 365 -0.35 -26.52 -0.89
N LEU A 366 0.56 -25.94 -1.69
CA LEU A 366 1.96 -26.40 -1.80
C LEU A 366 2.68 -26.53 -0.45
N ASN A 367 2.29 -25.74 0.55
CA ASN A 367 2.93 -25.67 1.87
C ASN A 367 2.22 -26.54 2.90
N GLY A 368 1.30 -27.40 2.46
CA GLY A 368 0.52 -28.30 3.32
C GLY A 368 -0.65 -27.64 4.05
N ALA A 369 -0.95 -26.37 3.78
CA ALA A 369 -2.10 -25.70 4.38
C ALA A 369 -3.41 -26.23 3.79
N LEU A 370 -4.42 -26.45 4.63
CA LEU A 370 -5.75 -26.86 4.19
C LEU A 370 -6.65 -25.64 4.00
N TYR A 371 -7.42 -25.60 2.91
CA TYR A 371 -8.39 -24.54 2.66
C TYR A 371 -9.73 -25.04 2.13
N HIS A 372 -10.78 -24.26 2.36
CA HIS A 372 -12.14 -24.46 1.88
C HIS A 372 -12.65 -23.19 1.18
N THR A 373 -13.54 -23.35 0.19
CA THR A 373 -14.09 -22.27 -0.62
C THR A 373 -15.41 -22.65 -1.27
N ASP A 374 -16.28 -21.66 -1.51
CA ASP A 374 -17.48 -21.75 -2.34
C ASP A 374 -17.19 -21.93 -3.84
N GLY A 375 -15.93 -21.78 -4.24
CA GLY A 375 -15.45 -21.98 -5.61
C GLY A 375 -15.53 -20.76 -6.52
N LEU A 376 -15.96 -19.61 -5.99
CA LEU A 376 -16.14 -18.36 -6.73
C LEU A 376 -14.92 -17.44 -6.64
N ARG A 377 -14.78 -16.59 -7.65
CA ARG A 377 -13.88 -15.43 -7.68
C ARG A 377 -14.70 -14.16 -7.54
N ALA A 378 -14.22 -13.22 -6.73
CA ALA A 378 -14.76 -11.86 -6.74
C ALA A 378 -14.15 -11.09 -7.91
N VAL A 379 -14.97 -10.37 -8.67
CA VAL A 379 -14.54 -9.52 -9.80
C VAL A 379 -14.85 -8.08 -9.47
N MET A 380 -13.80 -7.27 -9.37
CA MET A 380 -13.88 -5.88 -8.95
C MET A 380 -13.41 -4.98 -10.10
N PHE A 381 -14.29 -4.07 -10.52
CA PHE A 381 -14.02 -3.07 -11.54
C PHE A 381 -13.70 -1.74 -10.86
N PHE A 382 -12.59 -1.11 -11.24
CA PHE A 382 -12.11 0.12 -10.63
C PHE A 382 -12.25 1.28 -11.59
N ALA A 383 -12.73 2.40 -11.07
CA ALA A 383 -12.79 3.65 -11.80
C ALA A 383 -12.20 4.78 -10.95
N THR A 384 -12.03 5.94 -11.59
CA THR A 384 -11.53 7.12 -10.90
C THR A 384 -12.48 7.51 -9.78
N ARG A 385 -11.97 7.43 -8.54
CA ARG A 385 -12.62 7.86 -7.30
C ARG A 385 -13.09 9.34 -7.37
N PRO A 386 -13.97 9.79 -6.45
CA PRO A 386 -14.69 9.01 -5.46
C PRO A 386 -16.01 8.46 -6.02
N LEU A 387 -16.31 7.21 -5.71
CA LEU A 387 -17.61 6.58 -5.91
C LEU A 387 -18.30 6.36 -4.56
N SER A 388 -19.61 6.58 -4.53
CA SER A 388 -20.46 6.26 -3.38
C SER A 388 -20.74 4.75 -3.34
N PHE A 389 -20.92 4.18 -2.14
CA PHE A 389 -21.39 2.79 -1.99
C PHE A 389 -22.69 2.51 -2.77
N THR A 390 -23.57 3.51 -2.86
CA THR A 390 -24.85 3.40 -3.58
C THR A 390 -24.67 3.34 -5.10
N ASN A 391 -23.48 3.66 -5.60
CA ASN A 391 -23.19 3.69 -7.03
C ASN A 391 -22.54 2.38 -7.51
N VAL A 392 -22.17 1.47 -6.60
CA VAL A 392 -21.55 0.20 -6.97
C VAL A 392 -22.59 -0.69 -7.65
N ASP A 393 -22.33 -1.04 -8.90
CA ASP A 393 -23.17 -1.96 -9.68
C ASP A 393 -22.86 -3.41 -9.31
N ILE A 394 -23.87 -4.15 -8.83
CA ILE A 394 -23.72 -5.57 -8.49
C ILE A 394 -24.13 -6.43 -9.68
N LEU A 395 -23.17 -7.12 -10.26
CA LEU A 395 -23.39 -7.97 -11.43
C LEU A 395 -24.04 -9.31 -11.00
N ASP A 396 -25.24 -9.59 -11.52
CA ASP A 396 -25.98 -10.84 -11.30
C ASP A 396 -25.44 -12.00 -12.17
N TRP A 397 -24.13 -12.22 -12.10
CA TRP A 397 -23.48 -13.35 -12.78
C TRP A 397 -23.71 -14.65 -12.01
N VAL A 398 -23.58 -14.59 -10.70
CA VAL A 398 -23.98 -15.63 -9.76
C VAL A 398 -24.87 -14.95 -8.72
N PRO A 399 -26.05 -15.51 -8.38
CA PRO A 399 -26.98 -14.93 -7.41
C PRO A 399 -26.45 -15.07 -5.97
N TYR A 400 -25.33 -14.40 -5.69
CA TYR A 400 -24.59 -14.48 -4.43
C TYR A 400 -25.31 -13.73 -3.30
N LEU A 401 -25.94 -12.58 -3.63
CA LEU A 401 -26.69 -11.77 -2.66
C LEU A 401 -28.17 -12.18 -2.53
N ASP A 402 -28.67 -13.09 -3.38
CA ASP A 402 -30.06 -13.58 -3.33
C ASP A 402 -30.11 -15.12 -3.41
N PRO A 403 -29.96 -15.81 -2.27
CA PRO A 403 -30.00 -17.28 -2.21
C PRO A 403 -31.32 -17.88 -2.71
N ARG A 404 -32.43 -17.12 -2.71
CA ARG A 404 -33.74 -17.60 -3.15
C ARG A 404 -33.80 -17.77 -4.66
N LYS A 405 -33.12 -16.91 -5.43
CA LYS A 405 -32.92 -17.08 -6.88
C LYS A 405 -31.97 -18.24 -7.21
N SER A 406 -31.00 -18.53 -6.35
CA SER A 406 -30.10 -19.68 -6.51
C SER A 406 -30.85 -21.02 -6.39
N ALA A 407 -31.74 -21.13 -5.39
CA ALA A 407 -32.56 -22.32 -5.18
C ALA A 407 -33.56 -22.56 -6.33
N SER A 408 -34.26 -21.52 -6.80
CA SER A 408 -35.23 -21.65 -7.89
C SER A 408 -34.61 -22.02 -9.24
N ARG A 409 -33.37 -21.58 -9.51
CA ARG A 409 -32.60 -21.97 -10.72
C ARG A 409 -32.12 -23.42 -10.66
N LYS A 410 -31.83 -23.92 -9.46
CA LYS A 410 -31.41 -25.32 -9.24
C LYS A 410 -32.59 -26.27 -9.44
N GLU A 411 -33.76 -25.93 -8.91
CA GLU A 411 -35.01 -26.70 -9.13
C GLU A 411 -35.43 -26.73 -10.60
N THR A 412 -35.29 -25.62 -11.34
CA THR A 412 -35.60 -25.59 -12.78
C THR A 412 -34.56 -26.32 -13.65
N SER A 413 -33.30 -26.40 -13.21
CA SER A 413 -32.26 -27.19 -13.87
C SER A 413 -32.42 -28.69 -13.65
N ASP A 414 -32.87 -29.13 -12.47
CA ASP A 414 -33.10 -30.55 -12.17
C ASP A 414 -34.45 -31.06 -12.71
N ALA A 415 -35.45 -30.19 -12.87
CA ALA A 415 -36.71 -30.53 -13.52
C ALA A 415 -36.63 -30.62 -15.07
N GLY A 416 -35.50 -30.23 -15.66
CA GLY A 416 -35.26 -30.24 -17.11
C GLY A 416 -34.34 -31.37 -17.60
N LYS A 417 -34.00 -32.35 -16.75
CA LYS A 417 -33.22 -33.55 -17.11
C LYS A 417 -34.08 -34.80 -17.26
#